data_AF-A0A2G5T9A5-F1
#
_entry.id   AF-A0A2G5T9A5-F1
#
_cell.length_a   1.000
_cell.length_b   1.000
_cell.length_c   1.000
_cell.angle_alpha   90.00
_cell.angle_beta   90.00
_cell.angle_gamma   90.00
#
_symmetry.space_group_name_H-M   'P 1'
#
loop_
_entity.id
_entity.type
_entity.pdbx_description
1 polymer ?
#
loop_
_entity_poly.entity_id
_entity_poly.type
_entity_poly.pdbx_seq_one_letter_code
_entity_poly.pdbx_strand_id
1 'polypeptide(L)'
;MDVPLRRNLAERLPKIRSAERATPLKLRWLRLTPIDVTINEFIYRVQLVAVGPDARKLMKLYDDRIDFDLTEYGKRDYQESLTAGDIVIEANDLESWKRAKNSVERYQAEIQFLLNCGRTKDQYGKNLTPDVKLYIKFIILEYNDKIIKTEYVECRRGRRLRDAAKYITTKLLGGRMRNLTANKLTVTSYGGVLRLPAELRIKASEIEVFHNASSVLNSISPIMNKESFPLKQISITNDRYESNIDNYRHPIIESAEKLFIVTGKDDWKRPFAWERMIFEVQTKVVRFGYSLMSSLNQLNRIITTLTDSWIIAEKHFLIECHNPCSVLRFMTETQNMENAEFDVLEHKGCDLFHYTIFFPMKSGSRLLVYLNKAPAGYALGYLTTFDIPMEYQGLVVLLSLAYFCTGILAVFEKRFYIVCAYQATFWKWFRYIWLIGHYLVVTGLYSSFLLLIPDQKGLKEKVFRTLPCLPQYIYKAPILVITENYTYHFIVSCLFIIIYTVEGTLLSGFVILTTKKQLQTRKMSRNAFQLQKSTFIALLTQMLVPLIMIIAPCTYGWASLVAHYQNQALMNFAMITGSLHGALSTVIMVTVHRSYREAIQDVFRSSSRRESTNDHNKYLFVVINY
;
A
#
# COMPACT_ATOMS: atom_id res chain seq x y z
N MET A 1 -4.38 10.54 -26.36
CA MET A 1 -4.83 9.14 -26.26
C MET A 1 -3.92 8.41 -25.27
N ASP A 2 -4.52 7.75 -24.28
CA ASP A 2 -3.79 7.06 -23.19
C ASP A 2 -2.86 5.95 -23.74
N VAL A 3 -1.72 5.72 -23.08
CA VAL A 3 -0.65 4.78 -23.53
C VAL A 3 -1.18 3.35 -23.68
N PRO A 4 -1.94 2.78 -22.72
CA PRO A 4 -2.52 1.44 -22.83
C PRO A 4 -3.51 1.33 -23.99
N LEU A 5 -4.33 2.38 -24.21
CA LEU A 5 -5.32 2.43 -25.29
C LEU A 5 -4.65 2.43 -26.66
N ARG A 6 -3.62 3.26 -26.87
CA ARG A 6 -2.83 3.29 -28.11
C ARG A 6 -2.16 1.94 -28.40
N ARG A 7 -1.59 1.31 -27.37
CA ARG A 7 -0.95 -0.01 -27.50
C ARG A 7 -1.95 -1.09 -27.88
N ASN A 8 -3.12 -1.13 -27.23
CA ASN A 8 -4.18 -2.08 -27.57
C ASN A 8 -4.64 -1.90 -29.02
N LEU A 9 -4.80 -0.63 -29.46
CA LEU A 9 -5.14 -0.29 -30.83
C LEU A 9 -4.08 -0.81 -31.82
N ALA A 10 -2.79 -0.58 -31.53
CA ALA A 10 -1.68 -1.01 -32.39
C ALA A 10 -1.47 -2.53 -32.41
N GLU A 11 -1.84 -3.24 -31.34
CA GLU A 11 -1.87 -4.71 -31.34
C GLU A 11 -2.94 -5.24 -32.29
N ARG A 12 -4.15 -4.67 -32.24
CA ARG A 12 -5.31 -5.04 -33.10
C ARG A 12 -5.19 -4.56 -34.54
N LEU A 13 -4.49 -3.45 -34.79
CA LEU A 13 -4.35 -2.83 -36.11
C LEU A 13 -2.86 -2.70 -36.47
N PRO A 14 -2.25 -3.69 -37.15
CA PRO A 14 -0.83 -3.66 -37.47
C PRO A 14 -0.40 -2.44 -38.30
N LYS A 15 -1.30 -1.90 -39.14
CA LYS A 15 -1.04 -0.74 -40.02
C LYS A 15 -0.68 0.55 -39.27
N ILE A 16 -1.08 0.69 -37.99
CA ILE A 16 -0.78 1.89 -37.19
C ILE A 16 0.40 1.70 -36.23
N ARG A 17 1.07 0.54 -36.24
CA ARG A 17 2.22 0.26 -35.34
C ARG A 17 3.40 1.19 -35.60
N SER A 18 3.67 1.53 -36.85
CA SER A 18 4.73 2.49 -37.22
C SER A 18 4.43 3.87 -36.66
N ALA A 19 3.20 4.36 -36.82
CA ALA A 19 2.74 5.65 -36.29
C ALA A 19 2.74 5.66 -34.74
N GLU A 20 2.30 4.57 -34.09
CA GLU A 20 2.34 4.44 -32.62
C GLU A 20 3.78 4.47 -32.10
N ARG A 21 4.70 3.76 -32.75
CA ARG A 21 6.12 3.74 -32.38
C ARG A 21 6.82 5.07 -32.66
N ALA A 22 6.42 5.80 -33.70
CA ALA A 22 6.93 7.14 -33.97
C ALA A 22 6.44 8.17 -32.93
N THR A 23 5.33 7.91 -32.23
CA THR A 23 4.78 8.86 -31.26
C THR A 23 5.60 8.85 -29.95
N PRO A 24 5.92 10.02 -29.37
CA PRO A 24 6.55 10.10 -28.06
C PRO A 24 5.83 9.30 -26.96
N LEU A 25 6.60 8.48 -26.25
CA LEU A 25 6.18 7.72 -25.09
C LEU A 25 6.65 8.47 -23.83
N LYS A 26 5.72 9.18 -23.19
CA LYS A 26 5.93 9.87 -21.92
C LYS A 26 5.46 8.99 -20.77
N LEU A 27 6.37 8.66 -19.86
CA LEU A 27 6.13 7.80 -18.71
C LEU A 27 6.28 8.63 -17.43
N ARG A 28 5.38 8.42 -16.45
CA ARG A 28 5.55 8.98 -15.10
C ARG A 28 6.70 8.28 -14.40
N TRP A 29 6.76 6.95 -14.53
CA TRP A 29 7.77 6.14 -13.87
C TRP A 29 8.17 4.95 -14.74
N LEU A 30 9.47 4.74 -14.90
CA LEU A 30 10.06 3.56 -15.52
C LEU A 30 11.03 2.94 -14.53
N ARG A 31 10.79 1.69 -14.13
CA ARG A 31 11.74 0.91 -13.31
C ARG A 31 12.30 -0.23 -14.13
N LEU A 32 13.62 -0.37 -14.13
CA LEU A 32 14.34 -1.43 -14.82
C LEU A 32 15.08 -2.32 -13.81
N THR A 33 14.83 -3.63 -13.90
CA THR A 33 15.59 -4.67 -13.24
C THR A 33 15.91 -5.78 -14.25
N PRO A 34 16.73 -6.79 -13.91
CA PRO A 34 17.04 -7.88 -14.84
C PRO A 34 15.80 -8.68 -15.32
N ILE A 35 14.73 -8.72 -14.53
CA ILE A 35 13.55 -9.60 -14.73
C ILE A 35 12.21 -8.85 -14.72
N ASP A 36 12.18 -7.65 -14.14
CA ASP A 36 11.00 -6.83 -13.98
C ASP A 36 11.18 -5.52 -14.75
N VAL A 37 10.15 -5.13 -15.49
CA VAL A 37 10.01 -3.77 -16.02
C VAL A 37 8.75 -3.17 -15.43
N THR A 38 8.87 -2.05 -14.72
CA THR A 38 7.69 -1.30 -14.24
C THR A 38 7.45 -0.11 -15.14
N ILE A 39 6.21 0.04 -15.61
CA ILE A 39 5.76 1.20 -16.36
C ILE A 39 4.56 1.79 -15.61
N ASN A 40 4.75 2.96 -15.03
CA ASN A 40 3.77 3.65 -14.19
C ASN A 40 3.29 2.78 -13.02
N GLU A 41 2.10 2.18 -13.12
CA GLU A 41 1.48 1.37 -12.06
C GLU A 41 1.50 -0.13 -12.33
N PHE A 42 2.06 -0.53 -13.48
CA PHE A 42 2.09 -1.92 -13.91
C PHE A 42 3.51 -2.48 -13.87
N ILE A 43 3.65 -3.66 -13.27
CA ILE A 43 4.89 -4.44 -13.22
C ILE A 43 4.77 -5.59 -14.20
N TYR A 44 5.69 -5.65 -15.16
CA TYR A 44 5.84 -6.73 -16.12
C TYR A 44 6.98 -7.62 -15.66
N ARG A 45 6.65 -8.81 -15.16
CA ARG A 45 7.59 -9.75 -14.52
C ARG A 45 7.72 -11.02 -15.34
N VAL A 46 8.94 -11.54 -15.44
CA VAL A 46 9.20 -12.93 -15.83
C VAL A 46 9.91 -13.68 -14.72
N GLN A 47 9.51 -14.94 -14.54
CA GLN A 47 10.13 -15.87 -13.60
C GLN A 47 9.99 -17.30 -14.09
N LEU A 48 10.84 -18.21 -13.63
CA LEU A 48 10.68 -19.63 -13.89
C LEU A 48 9.74 -20.27 -12.85
N VAL A 49 8.98 -21.27 -13.32
CA VAL A 49 8.16 -22.15 -12.50
C VAL A 49 8.41 -23.58 -12.94
N ALA A 50 8.55 -24.48 -11.96
CA ALA A 50 8.72 -25.91 -12.21
C ALA A 50 7.37 -26.66 -12.09
N VAL A 51 7.18 -27.68 -12.91
CA VAL A 51 6.03 -28.60 -12.86
C VAL A 51 6.54 -30.03 -13.03
N GLY A 52 6.19 -30.92 -12.11
CA GLY A 52 6.64 -32.32 -12.12
C GLY A 52 6.84 -32.87 -10.70
N PRO A 53 7.17 -34.16 -10.56
CA PRO A 53 7.37 -34.81 -9.26
C PRO A 53 8.34 -34.08 -8.33
N ASP A 54 9.44 -33.52 -8.86
CA ASP A 54 10.44 -32.81 -8.05
C ASP A 54 10.24 -31.29 -7.99
N ALA A 55 9.18 -30.76 -8.62
CA ALA A 55 8.98 -29.32 -8.76
C ALA A 55 8.89 -28.59 -7.42
N ARG A 56 8.16 -29.16 -6.45
CA ARG A 56 7.98 -28.52 -5.13
C ARG A 56 9.29 -28.40 -4.36
N LYS A 57 10.15 -29.40 -4.46
CA LYS A 57 11.47 -29.40 -3.82
C LYS A 57 12.38 -28.37 -4.51
N LEU A 58 12.35 -28.31 -5.85
CA LEU A 58 13.12 -27.33 -6.62
C LEU A 58 12.66 -25.88 -6.34
N MET A 59 11.35 -25.62 -6.28
CA MET A 59 10.83 -24.29 -5.97
C MET A 59 11.23 -23.85 -4.55
N LYS A 60 11.12 -24.74 -3.56
CA LYS A 60 11.55 -24.47 -2.17
C LYS A 60 13.05 -24.16 -2.05
N LEU A 61 13.90 -24.80 -2.86
CA LEU A 61 15.35 -24.54 -2.87
C LEU A 61 15.66 -23.06 -3.18
N TYR A 62 14.77 -22.40 -3.92
CA TYR A 62 14.90 -21.01 -4.35
C TYR A 62 13.80 -20.12 -3.78
N ASP A 63 13.33 -20.40 -2.56
CA ASP A 63 12.34 -19.59 -1.84
C ASP A 63 11.07 -19.29 -2.67
N ASP A 64 10.61 -20.28 -3.44
CA ASP A 64 9.47 -20.21 -4.35
C ASP A 64 9.56 -19.12 -5.44
N ARG A 65 10.76 -18.59 -5.70
CA ARG A 65 11.03 -17.59 -6.73
C ARG A 65 12.34 -17.86 -7.47
N ILE A 66 12.22 -18.30 -8.72
CA ILE A 66 13.37 -18.53 -9.61
C ILE A 66 13.42 -17.42 -10.66
N ASP A 67 14.38 -16.51 -10.51
CA ASP A 67 14.53 -15.32 -11.34
C ASP A 67 15.83 -15.29 -12.17
N PHE A 68 16.40 -16.46 -12.39
CA PHE A 68 17.56 -16.68 -13.24
C PHE A 68 17.35 -17.94 -14.08
N ASP A 69 18.20 -18.13 -15.09
CA ASP A 69 18.19 -19.33 -15.90
C ASP A 69 18.65 -20.55 -15.09
N LEU A 70 18.03 -21.69 -15.38
CA LEU A 70 18.47 -23.01 -14.92
C LEU A 70 18.98 -23.81 -16.11
N THR A 71 20.04 -24.59 -15.88
CA THR A 71 20.51 -25.66 -16.76
C THR A 71 19.45 -26.78 -16.84
N GLU A 72 19.61 -27.68 -17.81
CA GLU A 72 18.75 -28.88 -17.95
C GLU A 72 18.78 -29.79 -16.71
N TYR A 73 19.77 -29.63 -15.84
CA TYR A 73 19.92 -30.36 -14.58
C TYR A 73 19.32 -29.63 -13.37
N GLY A 74 18.64 -28.49 -13.56
CA GLY A 74 18.03 -27.72 -12.47
C GLY A 74 19.01 -26.88 -11.63
N LYS A 75 20.28 -26.80 -12.04
CA LYS A 75 21.29 -25.90 -11.45
C LYS A 75 21.21 -24.53 -12.10
N ARG A 76 21.58 -23.47 -11.37
CA ARG A 76 21.67 -22.13 -11.95
C ARG A 76 22.65 -22.09 -13.15
N ASP A 77 22.19 -21.48 -14.25
CA ASP A 77 23.02 -21.19 -15.41
C ASP A 77 23.71 -19.84 -15.20
N TYR A 78 25.02 -19.88 -14.97
CA TYR A 78 25.87 -18.71 -14.79
C TYR A 78 26.43 -18.16 -16.11
N GLN A 79 26.22 -18.86 -17.24
CA GLN A 79 26.75 -18.43 -18.51
C GLN A 79 25.93 -17.25 -19.05
N GLU A 80 26.42 -16.03 -18.91
CA GLU A 80 25.78 -14.84 -19.47
C GLU A 80 26.23 -14.60 -20.91
N SER A 81 25.32 -14.76 -21.87
CA SER A 81 25.51 -14.31 -23.25
C SER A 81 24.94 -12.90 -23.38
N LEU A 82 25.79 -11.91 -23.70
CA LEU A 82 25.34 -10.54 -23.94
C LEU A 82 24.89 -10.36 -25.38
N THR A 83 23.79 -9.65 -25.56
CA THR A 83 23.24 -9.25 -26.86
C THR A 83 23.26 -7.73 -26.98
N ALA A 84 23.16 -7.20 -28.21
CA ALA A 84 23.15 -5.75 -28.43
C ALA A 84 22.06 -5.05 -27.60
N GLY A 85 22.44 -4.00 -26.86
CA GLY A 85 21.57 -3.28 -25.94
C GLY A 85 21.49 -3.82 -24.51
N ASP A 86 22.12 -4.97 -24.24
CA ASP A 86 22.24 -5.44 -22.87
C ASP A 86 23.21 -4.56 -22.07
N ILE A 87 22.84 -4.23 -20.84
CA ILE A 87 23.65 -3.41 -19.94
C ILE A 87 23.99 -4.24 -18.71
N VAL A 88 25.29 -4.40 -18.46
CA VAL A 88 25.78 -5.07 -17.26
C VAL A 88 25.77 -4.08 -16.10
N ILE A 89 25.10 -4.44 -15.01
CA ILE A 89 25.18 -3.74 -13.73
C ILE A 89 26.08 -4.56 -12.83
N GLU A 90 27.18 -3.98 -12.38
CA GLU A 90 28.10 -4.66 -11.48
C GLU A 90 27.49 -4.81 -10.08
N ALA A 91 27.83 -5.91 -9.41
CA ALA A 91 27.52 -6.09 -8.01
C ALA A 91 28.67 -5.52 -7.16
N ASN A 92 28.34 -4.86 -6.04
CA ASN A 92 29.36 -4.38 -5.11
C ASN A 92 30.10 -5.52 -4.40
N ASP A 93 31.34 -5.32 -3.94
CA ASP A 93 32.24 -6.33 -3.38
C ASP A 93 31.65 -7.12 -2.20
N LEU A 94 30.92 -6.45 -1.29
CA LEU A 94 30.28 -7.11 -0.15
C LEU A 94 29.11 -8.00 -0.57
N GLU A 95 28.36 -7.60 -1.60
CA GLU A 95 27.29 -8.39 -2.22
C GLU A 95 27.86 -9.49 -3.10
N SER A 96 28.99 -9.26 -3.78
CA SER A 96 29.76 -10.29 -4.48
C SER A 96 30.27 -11.34 -3.50
N TRP A 97 30.75 -10.96 -2.31
CA TRP A 97 31.15 -11.88 -1.25
C TRP A 97 29.96 -12.60 -0.60
N LYS A 98 28.85 -11.93 -0.31
CA LYS A 98 27.62 -12.58 0.21
C LYS A 98 26.98 -13.49 -0.82
N ARG A 99 26.96 -13.10 -2.10
CA ARG A 99 26.58 -13.96 -3.22
C ARG A 99 27.53 -15.13 -3.32
N ALA A 100 28.84 -14.93 -3.16
CA ALA A 100 29.81 -16.02 -3.14
C ALA A 100 29.56 -16.98 -1.96
N LYS A 101 29.40 -16.47 -0.73
CA LYS A 101 29.10 -17.28 0.47
C LYS A 101 27.76 -18.01 0.35
N ASN A 102 26.69 -17.30 0.02
CA ASN A 102 25.38 -17.88 -0.24
C ASN A 102 25.42 -18.82 -1.45
N SER A 103 26.28 -18.59 -2.44
CA SER A 103 26.43 -19.49 -3.59
C SER A 103 27.11 -20.80 -3.20
N VAL A 104 28.03 -20.82 -2.23
CA VAL A 104 28.62 -22.06 -1.73
C VAL A 104 27.58 -22.88 -0.97
N GLU A 105 26.86 -22.26 -0.03
CA GLU A 105 25.78 -22.93 0.72
C GLU A 105 24.64 -23.38 -0.20
N ARG A 106 24.26 -22.56 -1.18
CA ARG A 106 23.26 -22.93 -2.21
C ARG A 106 23.77 -24.00 -3.16
N TYR A 107 25.04 -23.96 -3.58
CA TYR A 107 25.62 -24.99 -4.44
C TYR A 107 25.68 -26.34 -3.70
N GLN A 108 25.98 -26.33 -2.40
CA GLN A 108 25.86 -27.52 -1.55
C GLN A 108 24.41 -27.99 -1.44
N ALA A 109 23.45 -27.07 -1.27
CA ALA A 109 22.02 -27.41 -1.24
C ALA A 109 21.49 -27.91 -2.60
N GLU A 110 21.96 -27.37 -3.73
CA GLU A 110 21.69 -27.84 -5.10
C GLU A 110 22.23 -29.27 -5.29
N ILE A 111 23.46 -29.53 -4.85
CA ILE A 111 24.06 -30.88 -4.86
C ILE A 111 23.25 -31.84 -3.99
N GLN A 112 22.89 -31.44 -2.76
CA GLN A 112 22.12 -32.26 -1.85
C GLN A 112 20.69 -32.51 -2.36
N PHE A 113 20.08 -31.53 -3.02
CA PHE A 113 18.79 -31.67 -3.69
C PHE A 113 18.88 -32.74 -4.81
N LEU A 114 19.92 -32.68 -5.65
CA LEU A 114 20.16 -33.69 -6.68
C LEU A 114 20.42 -35.08 -6.09
N LEU A 115 21.17 -35.18 -4.99
CA LEU A 115 21.40 -36.43 -4.26
C LEU A 115 20.10 -37.00 -3.68
N ASN A 116 19.26 -36.16 -3.07
CA ASN A 116 17.99 -36.53 -2.45
C ASN A 116 16.89 -36.90 -3.47
N CYS A 117 17.02 -36.49 -4.73
CA CYS A 117 16.18 -36.99 -5.82
C CYS A 117 16.55 -38.42 -6.25
N GLY A 118 17.56 -39.03 -5.61
CA GLY A 118 17.73 -40.49 -5.56
C GLY A 118 18.62 -41.09 -6.63
N ARG A 119 19.47 -40.33 -7.35
CA ARG A 119 20.62 -40.81 -8.14
C ARG A 119 21.38 -39.63 -8.75
N THR A 120 22.69 -39.54 -8.53
CA THR A 120 23.57 -38.63 -9.27
C THR A 120 24.01 -39.18 -10.63
N LYS A 121 23.94 -40.51 -10.80
CA LYS A 121 24.21 -41.23 -12.07
C LYS A 121 23.31 -42.46 -12.18
N ASP A 122 22.91 -42.84 -13.38
CA ASP A 122 22.34 -44.17 -13.63
C ASP A 122 23.43 -45.27 -13.59
N GLN A 123 23.03 -46.54 -13.72
CA GLN A 123 23.95 -47.69 -13.74
C GLN A 123 24.97 -47.68 -14.90
N TYR A 124 24.87 -46.71 -15.83
CA TYR A 124 25.75 -46.53 -16.98
C TYR A 124 26.56 -45.22 -16.90
N GLY A 125 26.49 -44.49 -15.79
CA GLY A 125 27.27 -43.29 -15.56
C GLY A 125 26.73 -42.00 -16.19
N LYS A 126 25.50 -41.99 -16.73
CA LYS A 126 24.86 -40.77 -17.26
C LYS A 126 24.23 -39.93 -16.16
N ASN A 127 24.39 -38.60 -16.26
CA ASN A 127 23.76 -37.62 -15.36
C ASN A 127 22.24 -37.68 -15.53
N LEU A 128 21.51 -37.92 -14.44
CA LEU A 128 20.05 -37.88 -14.41
C LEU A 128 19.56 -36.43 -14.17
N THR A 129 18.62 -35.99 -15.00
CA THR A 129 17.92 -34.69 -14.88
C THR A 129 16.77 -34.81 -13.87
N PRO A 130 16.52 -33.80 -13.02
CA PRO A 130 15.32 -33.81 -12.17
C PRO A 130 14.07 -33.94 -13.03
N ASP A 131 13.07 -34.71 -12.57
CA ASP A 131 11.80 -34.86 -13.30
C ASP A 131 10.92 -33.61 -13.11
N VAL A 132 11.31 -32.57 -13.83
CA VAL A 132 10.66 -31.27 -13.83
C VAL A 132 10.63 -30.70 -15.24
N LYS A 133 9.49 -30.14 -15.60
CA LYS A 133 9.33 -29.26 -16.75
C LYS A 133 9.35 -27.83 -16.27
N LEU A 134 10.21 -27.02 -16.85
CA LEU A 134 10.31 -25.60 -16.55
C LEU A 134 9.41 -24.79 -17.49
N TYR A 135 8.76 -23.79 -16.93
CA TYR A 135 7.94 -22.82 -17.64
C TYR A 135 8.40 -21.41 -17.29
N ILE A 136 8.52 -20.55 -18.30
CA ILE A 136 8.59 -19.11 -18.11
C ILE A 136 7.17 -18.64 -17.81
N LYS A 137 6.98 -18.12 -16.61
CA LYS A 137 5.75 -17.45 -16.19
C LYS A 137 5.93 -15.95 -16.41
N PHE A 138 5.14 -15.40 -17.33
CA PHE A 138 4.98 -13.96 -17.52
C PHE A 138 3.80 -13.46 -16.71
N ILE A 139 3.97 -12.37 -15.97
CA ILE A 139 2.95 -11.80 -15.10
C ILE A 139 2.87 -10.29 -15.32
N ILE A 140 1.65 -9.78 -15.40
CA ILE A 140 1.35 -8.34 -15.28
C ILE A 140 0.66 -8.12 -13.94
N LEU A 141 1.27 -7.28 -13.10
CA LEU A 141 0.78 -6.91 -11.77
C LEU A 141 0.44 -5.43 -11.74
N GLU A 142 -0.58 -5.02 -11.00
CA GLU A 142 -0.69 -3.66 -10.47
C GLU A 142 0.27 -3.49 -9.28
N TYR A 143 0.58 -2.24 -8.91
CA TYR A 143 1.50 -1.93 -7.81
C TYR A 143 1.04 -2.46 -6.42
N ASN A 144 -0.25 -2.78 -6.25
CA ASN A 144 -0.82 -3.42 -5.06
C ASN A 144 -0.73 -4.97 -5.09
N ASP A 145 0.17 -5.52 -5.91
CA ASP A 145 0.37 -6.96 -6.15
C ASP A 145 -0.83 -7.71 -6.76
N LYS A 146 -1.85 -6.98 -7.26
CA LYS A 146 -2.98 -7.60 -7.97
C LYS A 146 -2.53 -8.12 -9.33
N ILE A 147 -2.73 -9.40 -9.56
CA ILE A 147 -2.44 -10.07 -10.84
C ILE A 147 -3.51 -9.69 -11.87
N ILE A 148 -3.10 -9.04 -12.96
CA ILE A 148 -3.96 -8.71 -14.10
C ILE A 148 -3.95 -9.86 -15.11
N LYS A 149 -2.75 -10.38 -15.39
CA LYS A 149 -2.55 -11.37 -16.44
C LYS A 149 -1.40 -12.29 -16.06
N THR A 150 -1.56 -13.58 -16.34
CA THR A 150 -0.50 -14.58 -16.24
C THR A 150 -0.49 -15.42 -17.50
N GLU A 151 0.69 -15.62 -18.09
CA GLU A 151 0.91 -16.52 -19.23
C GLU A 151 2.09 -17.44 -18.93
N TYR A 152 2.06 -18.64 -19.50
CA TYR A 152 3.10 -19.65 -19.31
C TYR A 152 3.63 -20.09 -20.66
N VAL A 153 4.95 -20.19 -20.78
CA VAL A 153 5.63 -20.73 -21.96
C VAL A 153 6.61 -21.79 -21.49
N GLU A 154 6.45 -23.01 -22.00
CA GLU A 154 7.37 -24.11 -21.67
C GLU A 154 8.79 -23.82 -22.18
N CYS A 155 9.79 -24.03 -21.34
CA CYS A 155 11.22 -23.90 -21.66
C CYS A 155 11.70 -25.06 -22.54
N ARG A 156 11.20 -25.16 -23.79
CA ARG A 156 11.71 -26.14 -24.77
C ARG A 156 12.84 -25.56 -25.61
N ARG A 157 13.88 -26.37 -25.85
CA ARG A 157 14.95 -26.15 -26.85
C ARG A 157 15.49 -24.72 -26.86
N GLY A 158 16.31 -24.36 -25.87
CA GLY A 158 17.07 -23.10 -25.87
C GLY A 158 16.29 -21.84 -25.48
N ARG A 159 14.98 -21.94 -25.16
CA ARG A 159 14.22 -20.81 -24.60
C ARG A 159 14.64 -20.54 -23.16
N ARG A 160 15.33 -19.42 -22.94
CA ARG A 160 15.84 -18.99 -21.63
C ARG A 160 15.01 -17.84 -21.06
N LEU A 161 14.97 -17.73 -19.73
CA LEU A 161 14.35 -16.63 -19.00
C LEU A 161 14.93 -15.28 -19.47
N ARG A 162 16.24 -15.22 -19.69
CA ARG A 162 16.91 -14.01 -20.21
C ARG A 162 16.35 -13.55 -21.56
N ASP A 163 15.97 -14.49 -22.43
CA ASP A 163 15.42 -14.18 -23.75
C ASP A 163 14.00 -13.64 -23.62
N ALA A 164 13.22 -14.18 -22.68
CA ALA A 164 11.90 -13.65 -22.37
C ALA A 164 11.97 -12.25 -21.77
N ALA A 165 12.92 -11.99 -20.87
CA ALA A 165 13.18 -10.65 -20.33
C ALA A 165 13.52 -9.66 -21.46
N LYS A 166 14.44 -10.03 -22.36
CA LYS A 166 14.80 -9.24 -23.55
C LYS A 166 13.62 -9.04 -24.49
N TYR A 167 12.80 -10.06 -24.70
CA TYR A 167 11.62 -9.99 -25.55
C TYR A 167 10.62 -8.99 -25.00
N ILE A 168 10.33 -9.03 -23.69
CA ILE A 168 9.37 -8.13 -23.05
C ILE A 168 9.85 -6.69 -23.08
N THR A 169 11.10 -6.43 -22.69
CA THR A 169 11.66 -5.08 -22.72
C THR A 169 11.68 -4.52 -24.15
N THR A 170 12.04 -5.35 -25.14
CA THR A 170 12.00 -4.98 -26.56
C THR A 170 10.57 -4.71 -27.04
N LYS A 171 9.59 -5.51 -26.61
CA LYS A 171 8.18 -5.30 -26.96
C LYS A 171 7.63 -4.02 -26.34
N LEU A 172 8.00 -3.73 -25.09
CA LEU A 172 7.51 -2.57 -24.35
C LEU A 172 8.19 -1.26 -24.77
N LEU A 173 9.51 -1.28 -24.96
CA LEU A 173 10.35 -0.09 -25.10
C LEU A 173 10.97 0.05 -26.49
N GLY A 174 11.09 -1.03 -27.26
CA GLY A 174 11.76 -1.05 -28.55
C GLY A 174 11.04 -0.27 -29.65
N GLY A 175 11.80 0.08 -30.70
CA GLY A 175 11.32 0.83 -31.86
C GLY A 175 11.06 2.31 -31.60
N ARG A 176 11.57 2.88 -30.50
CA ARG A 176 11.33 4.27 -30.05
C ARG A 176 12.62 5.07 -29.87
N MET A 177 13.57 4.87 -30.79
CA MET A 177 14.95 5.41 -30.85
C MET A 177 15.28 6.70 -30.07
N ARG A 178 14.45 7.75 -30.10
CA ARG A 178 14.68 9.03 -29.40
C ARG A 178 13.46 9.58 -28.65
N ASN A 179 12.38 8.81 -28.62
CA ASN A 179 11.05 9.32 -28.29
C ASN A 179 10.54 8.81 -26.94
N LEU A 180 11.41 8.26 -26.08
CA LEU A 180 11.03 7.81 -24.74
C LEU A 180 11.46 8.83 -23.69
N THR A 181 10.48 9.40 -22.99
CA THR A 181 10.70 10.29 -21.85
C THR A 181 10.13 9.64 -20.60
N ALA A 182 10.89 9.62 -19.50
CA ALA A 182 10.43 9.17 -18.20
C ALA A 182 10.63 10.29 -17.18
N ASN A 183 9.61 10.67 -16.42
CA ASN A 183 9.82 11.66 -15.35
C ASN A 183 10.78 11.11 -14.30
N LYS A 184 10.57 9.84 -13.91
CA LYS A 184 11.45 9.10 -13.01
C LYS A 184 11.94 7.80 -13.65
N LEU A 185 13.25 7.61 -13.73
CA LEU A 185 13.91 6.36 -14.11
C LEU A 185 14.54 5.73 -12.87
N THR A 186 14.07 4.55 -12.49
CA THR A 186 14.66 3.80 -11.38
C THR A 186 15.41 2.58 -11.91
N VAL A 187 16.67 2.42 -11.53
CA VAL A 187 17.48 1.24 -11.83
C VAL A 187 17.79 0.53 -10.52
N THR A 188 17.00 -0.51 -10.20
CA THR A 188 17.16 -1.27 -8.96
C THR A 188 17.80 -2.62 -9.27
N SER A 189 19.10 -2.74 -9.10
CA SER A 189 19.78 -4.02 -9.24
C SER A 189 21.02 -4.03 -8.34
N TYR A 190 21.15 -5.07 -7.50
CA TYR A 190 22.39 -5.35 -6.76
C TYR A 190 23.47 -6.00 -7.66
N GLY A 191 23.23 -6.02 -8.97
CA GLY A 191 24.08 -6.59 -10.01
C GLY A 191 23.35 -7.60 -10.89
N GLY A 192 23.74 -7.72 -12.16
CA GLY A 192 23.14 -8.56 -13.20
C GLY A 192 22.96 -7.79 -14.52
N VAL A 193 22.31 -8.40 -15.52
CA VAL A 193 22.17 -7.78 -16.85
C VAL A 193 20.77 -7.23 -17.06
N LEU A 194 20.68 -5.92 -17.33
CA LEU A 194 19.48 -5.29 -17.86
C LEU A 194 19.37 -5.62 -19.34
N ARG A 195 18.38 -6.44 -19.69
CA ARG A 195 18.15 -6.88 -21.07
C ARG A 195 17.34 -5.84 -21.82
N LEU A 196 17.95 -4.90 -22.54
CA LEU A 196 17.26 -3.75 -23.16
C LEU A 196 17.41 -3.73 -24.68
N PRO A 197 16.48 -3.14 -25.45
CA PRO A 197 16.66 -3.02 -26.90
C PRO A 197 17.89 -2.17 -27.26
N ALA A 198 18.65 -2.59 -28.29
CA ALA A 198 19.93 -1.99 -28.71
C ALA A 198 19.89 -0.47 -28.95
N GLU A 199 18.75 0.00 -29.45
CA GLU A 199 18.51 1.35 -29.93
C GLU A 199 17.86 2.28 -28.88
N LEU A 200 17.79 1.84 -27.63
CA LEU A 200 17.08 2.59 -26.60
C LEU A 200 17.82 3.87 -26.22
N ARG A 201 17.10 5.01 -26.25
CA ARG A 201 17.52 6.26 -25.62
C ARG A 201 16.39 6.80 -24.76
N ILE A 202 16.69 7.07 -23.49
CA ILE A 202 15.76 7.52 -22.47
C ILE A 202 16.10 8.95 -22.10
N LYS A 203 15.13 9.86 -22.22
CA LYS A 203 15.20 11.19 -21.59
C LYS A 203 14.59 11.09 -20.20
N ALA A 204 15.37 11.29 -19.15
CA ALA A 204 14.89 11.27 -17.77
C ALA A 204 15.06 12.63 -17.08
N SER A 205 14.09 13.06 -16.28
CA SER A 205 14.28 14.23 -15.40
C SER A 205 14.79 13.86 -14.02
N GLU A 206 14.42 12.68 -13.53
CA GLU A 206 14.82 12.16 -12.23
C GLU A 206 15.38 10.74 -12.39
N ILE A 207 16.49 10.45 -11.73
CA ILE A 207 17.08 9.10 -11.69
C ILE A 207 17.16 8.61 -10.25
N GLU A 208 16.78 7.36 -10.03
CA GLU A 208 16.98 6.66 -8.77
C GLU A 208 17.86 5.42 -8.98
N VAL A 209 18.94 5.32 -8.22
CA VAL A 209 19.93 4.24 -8.23
C VAL A 209 20.18 3.71 -6.82
N PHE A 210 20.81 2.55 -6.73
CA PHE A 210 21.25 1.95 -5.46
C PHE A 210 22.64 2.45 -5.04
N HIS A 211 23.18 1.93 -3.94
CA HIS A 211 24.43 2.39 -3.31
C HIS A 211 25.69 2.37 -4.19
N ASN A 212 25.74 1.59 -5.27
CA ASN A 212 26.82 1.60 -6.28
C ASN A 212 26.56 2.62 -7.40
N ALA A 213 26.14 3.84 -7.03
CA ALA A 213 25.57 4.82 -7.96
C ALA A 213 26.49 5.14 -9.15
N SER A 214 27.78 5.38 -8.93
CA SER A 214 28.74 5.66 -10.01
C SER A 214 28.85 4.51 -11.04
N SER A 215 28.95 3.26 -10.59
CA SER A 215 29.00 2.09 -11.48
C SER A 215 27.70 1.97 -12.28
N VAL A 216 26.54 2.10 -11.63
CA VAL A 216 25.23 2.04 -12.29
C VAL A 216 25.08 3.16 -13.33
N LEU A 217 25.48 4.40 -12.99
CA LEU A 217 25.40 5.56 -13.88
C LEU A 217 26.30 5.39 -15.12
N ASN A 218 27.52 4.88 -14.93
CA ASN A 218 28.42 4.54 -16.03
C ASN A 218 27.80 3.48 -16.94
N SER A 219 27.25 2.41 -16.37
CA SER A 219 26.61 1.33 -17.13
C SER A 219 25.40 1.81 -17.94
N ILE A 220 24.56 2.70 -17.39
CA ILE A 220 23.36 3.18 -18.10
C ILE A 220 23.63 4.38 -19.02
N SER A 221 24.79 5.04 -18.92
CA SER A 221 25.17 6.17 -19.76
C SER A 221 24.88 5.97 -21.27
N PRO A 222 25.15 4.79 -21.89
CA PRO A 222 24.87 4.57 -23.31
C PRO A 222 23.39 4.70 -23.70
N ILE A 223 22.45 4.44 -22.79
CA ILE A 223 21.01 4.55 -23.06
C ILE A 223 20.42 5.89 -22.62
N MET A 224 21.21 6.79 -22.05
CA MET A 224 20.73 8.10 -21.61
C MET A 224 20.78 9.10 -22.77
N ASN A 225 19.72 9.90 -22.91
CA ASN A 225 19.73 11.05 -23.80
C ASN A 225 20.50 12.20 -23.12
N LYS A 226 21.38 12.89 -23.86
CA LYS A 226 22.14 14.06 -23.39
C LYS A 226 21.23 15.17 -22.83
N GLU A 227 20.02 15.31 -23.36
CA GLU A 227 18.99 16.25 -22.87
C GLU A 227 18.44 15.92 -21.48
N SER A 228 18.84 14.79 -20.87
CA SER A 228 18.50 14.45 -19.49
C SER A 228 19.34 15.22 -18.47
N PHE A 229 20.48 15.77 -18.90
CA PHE A 229 21.47 16.37 -18.01
C PHE A 229 21.52 17.90 -18.16
N PRO A 230 21.66 18.66 -17.06
CA PRO A 230 21.67 18.19 -15.67
C PRO A 230 20.30 17.63 -15.23
N LEU A 231 20.33 16.66 -14.29
CA LEU A 231 19.11 16.05 -13.76
C LEU A 231 18.39 17.01 -12.81
N LYS A 232 17.05 17.02 -12.83
CA LYS A 232 16.26 17.75 -11.82
C LYS A 232 16.40 17.15 -10.43
N GLN A 233 16.56 15.83 -10.35
CA GLN A 233 16.80 15.13 -9.09
C GLN A 233 17.55 13.83 -9.34
N ILE A 234 18.51 13.52 -8.48
CA ILE A 234 19.07 12.18 -8.36
C ILE A 234 18.77 11.62 -6.97
N SER A 235 18.37 10.36 -6.91
CA SER A 235 18.05 9.65 -5.68
C SER A 235 18.98 8.44 -5.54
N ILE A 236 19.69 8.36 -4.42
CA ILE A 236 20.60 7.25 -4.12
C ILE A 236 20.03 6.51 -2.92
N THR A 237 19.52 5.31 -3.16
CA THR A 237 18.87 4.49 -2.15
C THR A 237 19.86 3.46 -1.61
N ASN A 238 20.11 3.55 -0.30
CA ASN A 238 20.97 2.62 0.42
C ASN A 238 20.15 1.80 1.42
N ASP A 239 20.26 0.47 1.34
CA ASP A 239 19.64 -0.45 2.30
C ASP A 239 20.65 -1.02 3.31
N ARG A 240 21.96 -0.82 3.11
CA ARG A 240 23.04 -1.40 3.94
C ARG A 240 24.33 -0.58 3.91
N TYR A 241 25.24 -0.82 4.87
CA TYR A 241 26.45 -0.01 4.99
C TYR A 241 27.37 -0.12 3.77
N GLU A 242 27.60 1.03 3.11
CA GLU A 242 28.60 1.22 2.06
C GLU A 242 29.71 2.14 2.58
N SER A 243 30.96 1.73 2.43
CA SER A 243 32.15 2.50 2.83
C SER A 243 32.89 3.14 1.66
N ASN A 244 32.67 2.69 0.43
CA ASN A 244 33.39 3.21 -0.72
C ASN A 244 32.78 4.54 -1.19
N ILE A 245 33.56 5.61 -1.08
CA ILE A 245 33.16 6.95 -1.50
C ILE A 245 33.08 7.10 -3.02
N ASP A 246 33.85 6.32 -3.77
CA ASP A 246 33.90 6.43 -5.24
C ASP A 246 32.56 6.07 -5.88
N ASN A 247 31.73 5.30 -5.17
CA ASN A 247 30.36 5.00 -5.58
C ASN A 247 29.44 6.22 -5.61
N TYR A 248 29.84 7.34 -5.01
CA TYR A 248 29.07 8.57 -4.95
C TYR A 248 29.67 9.70 -5.79
N ARG A 249 30.94 9.58 -6.21
CA ARG A 249 31.63 10.56 -7.06
C ARG A 249 31.35 10.30 -8.53
N HIS A 250 30.50 11.13 -9.12
CA HIS A 250 30.15 11.02 -10.53
C HIS A 250 29.66 12.37 -11.07
N PRO A 251 30.06 12.79 -12.30
CA PRO A 251 29.66 14.09 -12.86
C PRO A 251 28.14 14.31 -12.93
N ILE A 252 27.37 13.25 -13.20
CA ILE A 252 25.89 13.30 -13.19
C ILE A 252 25.33 13.57 -11.80
N ILE A 253 25.95 13.03 -10.74
CA ILE A 253 25.55 13.30 -9.35
C ILE A 253 25.91 14.74 -9.02
N GLU A 254 27.15 15.13 -9.30
CA GLU A 254 27.71 16.45 -9.00
C GLU A 254 26.95 17.60 -9.68
N SER A 255 26.46 17.39 -10.90
CA SER A 255 25.74 18.41 -11.69
C SER A 255 24.21 18.38 -11.52
N ALA A 256 23.65 17.48 -10.71
CA ALA A 256 22.21 17.45 -10.49
C ALA A 256 21.70 18.75 -9.84
N GLU A 257 20.42 19.07 -10.01
CA GLU A 257 19.78 20.23 -9.33
C GLU A 257 19.43 19.90 -7.88
N LYS A 258 19.03 18.64 -7.62
CA LYS A 258 18.69 18.13 -6.28
C LYS A 258 19.28 16.75 -6.05
N LEU A 259 19.84 16.53 -4.86
CA LEU A 259 20.30 15.22 -4.40
C LEU A 259 19.38 14.71 -3.31
N PHE A 260 18.91 13.47 -3.43
CA PHE A 260 18.16 12.76 -2.40
C PHE A 260 18.89 11.48 -2.00
N ILE A 261 19.28 11.37 -0.74
CA ILE A 261 19.95 10.19 -0.19
C ILE A 261 18.97 9.46 0.72
N VAL A 262 18.79 8.16 0.49
CA VAL A 262 17.97 7.29 1.35
C VAL A 262 18.88 6.28 2.05
N THR A 263 18.75 6.10 3.36
CA THR A 263 19.71 5.31 4.17
C THR A 263 19.11 4.05 4.82
N GLY A 264 19.93 3.03 5.02
CA GLY A 264 19.49 1.73 5.55
C GLY A 264 19.53 1.62 7.07
N LYS A 265 18.85 0.61 7.64
CA LYS A 265 18.80 0.33 9.10
C LYS A 265 20.16 0.03 9.75
N ASP A 266 21.16 -0.36 8.98
CA ASP A 266 22.46 -0.87 9.49
C ASP A 266 23.64 0.11 9.32
N ASP A 267 23.42 1.28 8.71
CA ASP A 267 24.50 2.23 8.35
C ASP A 267 25.11 2.97 9.56
N TRP A 268 24.53 2.82 10.75
CA TRP A 268 24.70 3.74 11.88
C TRP A 268 25.91 3.50 12.78
N LYS A 269 26.64 2.38 12.61
CA LYS A 269 27.80 2.05 13.46
C LYS A 269 29.13 2.66 12.97
N ARG A 270 29.15 3.34 11.83
CA ARG A 270 30.38 3.80 11.14
C ARG A 270 30.17 5.17 10.45
N PRO A 271 31.22 5.87 9.97
CA PRO A 271 31.12 7.09 9.15
C PRO A 271 30.41 6.86 7.84
N PHE A 272 29.59 7.82 7.39
CA PHE A 272 28.87 7.67 6.14
C PHE A 272 29.82 7.89 4.97
N ALA A 273 29.88 6.97 4.01
CA ALA A 273 30.77 7.11 2.84
C ALA A 273 30.46 8.35 1.99
N TRP A 274 29.21 8.80 1.96
CA TRP A 274 28.76 9.95 1.19
C TRP A 274 29.05 11.31 1.86
N GLU A 275 29.60 11.34 3.08
CA GLU A 275 29.87 12.58 3.83
C GLU A 275 30.75 13.58 3.05
N ARG A 276 31.76 13.13 2.30
CA ARG A 276 32.57 14.08 1.51
C ARG A 276 31.93 14.45 0.18
N MET A 277 31.18 13.53 -0.42
CA MET A 277 30.52 13.77 -1.70
C MET A 277 29.52 14.92 -1.61
N ILE A 278 28.75 15.03 -0.52
CA ILE A 278 27.78 16.13 -0.34
C ILE A 278 28.42 17.52 -0.43
N PHE A 279 29.72 17.64 -0.17
CA PHE A 279 30.46 18.90 -0.34
C PHE A 279 30.80 19.17 -1.81
N GLU A 280 31.06 18.13 -2.60
CA GLU A 280 31.46 18.19 -4.01
C GLU A 280 30.28 18.46 -4.96
N VAL A 281 29.03 18.18 -4.55
CA VAL A 281 27.84 18.38 -5.41
C VAL A 281 27.50 19.86 -5.59
N GLN A 282 27.21 20.30 -6.82
CA GLN A 282 26.79 21.68 -7.15
C GLN A 282 25.34 21.99 -6.73
N THR A 283 24.57 20.98 -6.32
CA THR A 283 23.17 21.13 -5.89
C THR A 283 23.05 22.12 -4.73
N LYS A 284 22.08 23.03 -4.80
CA LYS A 284 21.69 23.86 -3.65
C LYS A 284 20.75 23.13 -2.68
N VAL A 285 20.26 21.93 -3.00
CA VAL A 285 19.32 21.19 -2.16
C VAL A 285 19.74 19.72 -2.04
N VAL A 286 20.02 19.30 -0.80
CA VAL A 286 20.36 17.91 -0.43
C VAL A 286 19.31 17.40 0.56
N ARG A 287 18.56 16.36 0.21
CA ARG A 287 17.56 15.73 1.07
C ARG A 287 18.05 14.38 1.55
N PHE A 288 17.73 14.02 2.79
CA PHE A 288 17.98 12.73 3.42
C PHE A 288 16.63 12.09 3.81
N GLY A 289 16.36 10.83 3.44
CA GLY A 289 15.08 10.15 3.72
C GLY A 289 15.20 8.70 4.22
N TYR A 290 14.44 8.35 5.28
CA TYR A 290 14.11 7.02 5.87
C TYR A 290 15.28 6.04 6.21
N SER A 291 15.19 5.03 7.10
CA SER A 291 14.18 4.58 8.09
C SER A 291 14.71 4.75 9.52
N LEU A 292 13.89 5.29 10.43
CA LEU A 292 14.19 5.38 11.86
C LEU A 292 15.56 6.02 12.18
N MET A 293 15.70 7.35 11.98
CA MET A 293 16.52 8.15 12.89
C MET A 293 15.93 7.96 14.30
N SER A 294 16.34 6.87 14.96
CA SER A 294 15.73 6.34 16.18
C SER A 294 16.54 6.77 17.40
N SER A 295 17.77 7.24 17.20
CA SER A 295 18.61 7.79 18.27
C SER A 295 19.02 9.23 18.00
N LEU A 296 18.93 10.06 19.04
CA LEU A 296 19.41 11.45 19.06
C LEU A 296 20.88 11.57 18.64
N ASN A 297 21.70 10.58 18.99
CA ASN A 297 23.12 10.55 18.65
C ASN A 297 23.39 10.56 17.14
N GLN A 298 22.50 9.97 16.33
CA GLN A 298 22.61 9.96 14.86
C GLN A 298 22.34 11.35 14.28
N LEU A 299 21.31 12.02 14.80
CA LEU A 299 20.93 13.37 14.40
C LEU A 299 22.04 14.35 14.80
N ASN A 300 22.50 14.28 16.05
CA ASN A 300 23.59 15.12 16.55
C ASN A 300 24.86 14.93 15.72
N ARG A 301 25.23 13.69 15.35
CA ARG A 301 26.44 13.42 14.56
C ARG A 301 26.37 13.98 13.14
N ILE A 302 25.27 13.77 12.41
CA ILE A 302 25.10 14.36 11.07
C ILE A 302 25.17 15.89 11.17
N ILE A 303 24.52 16.45 12.19
CA ILE A 303 24.42 17.89 12.35
C ILE A 303 25.74 18.52 12.81
N THR A 304 26.51 17.89 13.71
CA THR A 304 27.86 18.36 14.05
C THR A 304 28.77 18.30 12.83
N THR A 305 28.75 17.19 12.07
CA THR A 305 29.56 17.07 10.85
C THR A 305 29.21 18.15 9.83
N LEU A 306 27.92 18.44 9.65
CA LEU A 306 27.46 19.53 8.79
C LEU A 306 27.84 20.90 9.40
N THR A 307 27.68 21.12 10.70
CA THR A 307 27.89 22.46 11.30
C THR A 307 29.37 22.84 11.41
N ASP A 308 30.25 21.86 11.65
CA ASP A 308 31.69 22.07 11.81
C ASP A 308 32.44 22.20 10.47
N SER A 309 31.80 21.81 9.36
CA SER A 309 32.41 21.82 8.03
C SER A 309 32.31 23.22 7.38
N TRP A 310 33.44 23.92 7.32
CA TRP A 310 33.63 25.26 6.76
C TRP A 310 33.39 25.42 5.24
N ILE A 311 33.07 24.32 4.54
CA ILE A 311 32.99 24.23 3.06
C ILE A 311 31.54 24.39 2.54
N ILE A 312 30.57 24.57 3.42
CA ILE A 312 29.14 24.29 3.11
C ILE A 312 28.37 25.45 2.42
N ALA A 313 29.00 26.58 2.11
CA ALA A 313 28.34 27.80 1.63
C ALA A 313 27.18 27.56 0.63
N GLU A 314 26.00 28.12 0.95
CA GLU A 314 24.77 28.20 0.14
C GLU A 314 24.00 26.89 -0.18
N LYS A 315 24.04 25.85 0.67
CA LYS A 315 23.22 24.62 0.49
C LYS A 315 22.06 24.50 1.49
N HIS A 316 20.94 23.93 1.04
CA HIS A 316 19.77 23.57 1.82
C HIS A 316 19.76 22.07 2.12
N PHE A 317 19.89 21.68 3.38
CA PHE A 317 19.81 20.28 3.79
C PHE A 317 18.40 19.97 4.32
N LEU A 318 17.78 18.88 3.87
CA LEU A 318 16.47 18.44 4.37
C LEU A 318 16.60 17.07 5.01
N ILE A 319 16.40 16.97 6.32
CA ILE A 319 16.49 15.71 7.06
C ILE A 319 15.08 15.25 7.47
N GLU A 320 14.68 14.06 7.01
CA GLU A 320 13.45 13.41 7.44
C GLU A 320 13.65 12.59 8.72
N CYS A 321 12.90 12.87 9.77
CA CYS A 321 12.92 12.09 11.02
C CYS A 321 11.56 11.43 11.33
N HIS A 322 11.60 10.28 11.99
CA HIS A 322 10.41 9.53 12.44
C HIS A 322 10.25 9.47 13.96
N ASN A 323 11.28 9.89 14.72
CA ASN A 323 11.22 9.95 16.18
C ASN A 323 11.07 11.41 16.63
N PRO A 324 9.87 11.81 17.06
CA PRO A 324 9.63 13.22 17.36
C PRO A 324 10.31 13.66 18.67
N CYS A 325 10.61 12.74 19.60
CA CYS A 325 11.45 13.04 20.76
C CYS A 325 12.89 13.38 20.36
N SER A 326 13.43 12.75 19.30
CA SER A 326 14.79 13.05 18.82
C SER A 326 14.85 14.43 18.17
N VAL A 327 13.83 14.82 17.40
CA VAL A 327 13.76 16.17 16.82
C VAL A 327 13.50 17.22 17.90
N LEU A 328 12.62 16.94 18.87
CA LEU A 328 12.29 17.90 19.91
C LEU A 328 13.45 18.13 20.87
N ARG A 329 14.16 17.08 21.29
CA ARG A 329 15.36 17.21 22.11
C ARG A 329 16.50 17.91 21.35
N PHE A 330 16.64 17.61 20.05
CA PHE A 330 17.54 18.37 19.17
C PHE A 330 17.14 19.85 19.10
N MET A 331 15.87 20.18 18.91
CA MET A 331 15.36 21.56 18.91
C MET A 331 15.63 22.28 20.24
N THR A 332 15.48 21.60 21.37
CA THR A 332 15.79 22.17 22.70
C THR A 332 17.29 22.35 22.92
N GLU A 333 18.12 21.41 22.46
CA GLU A 333 19.59 21.52 22.51
C GLU A 333 20.11 22.63 21.56
N THR A 334 19.41 22.89 20.45
CA THR A 334 19.78 23.90 19.44
C THR A 334 19.08 25.25 19.57
N GLN A 335 18.07 25.39 20.44
CA GLN A 335 17.47 26.68 20.81
C GLN A 335 18.48 27.68 21.38
N ASN A 336 19.63 27.18 21.86
CA ASN A 336 20.75 27.98 22.34
C ASN A 336 21.78 28.31 21.24
N MET A 337 21.59 27.87 19.99
CA MET A 337 22.41 28.29 18.85
C MET A 337 21.92 29.65 18.36
N GLU A 338 22.74 30.68 18.48
CA GLU A 338 22.39 32.12 18.39
C GLU A 338 21.65 32.60 17.12
N ASN A 339 21.35 31.75 16.12
CA ASN A 339 20.83 32.20 14.83
C ASN A 339 19.64 31.39 14.26
N ALA A 340 19.00 30.45 14.96
CA ALA A 340 17.89 29.68 14.36
C ALA A 340 16.69 30.55 13.93
N GLU A 341 16.29 30.47 12.65
CA GLU A 341 15.15 31.20 12.08
C GLU A 341 13.96 30.25 11.83
N PHE A 342 12.75 30.71 12.10
CA PHE A 342 11.52 29.96 11.84
C PHE A 342 10.86 30.51 10.57
N ASP A 343 10.70 29.69 9.53
CA ASP A 343 10.12 30.12 8.24
C ASP A 343 9.20 29.02 7.65
N VAL A 344 8.35 29.37 6.70
CA VAL A 344 7.29 28.50 6.15
C VAL A 344 7.62 28.16 4.70
N LEU A 345 7.93 26.90 4.39
CA LEU A 345 8.21 26.48 3.01
C LEU A 345 6.91 26.30 2.22
N GLU A 346 6.58 27.23 1.32
CA GLU A 346 5.36 27.23 0.49
C GLU A 346 5.25 26.05 -0.49
N HIS A 347 6.32 25.30 -0.73
CA HIS A 347 6.33 24.22 -1.71
C HIS A 347 6.91 22.93 -1.13
N LYS A 348 5.99 22.04 -0.72
CA LYS A 348 6.18 20.67 -0.18
C LYS A 348 6.31 20.51 1.34
N GLY A 349 5.68 21.38 2.12
CA GLY A 349 5.24 21.02 3.47
C GLY A 349 4.06 20.03 3.43
N CYS A 350 3.95 19.15 4.42
CA CYS A 350 2.73 18.36 4.65
C CYS A 350 1.56 19.33 4.89
N ASP A 351 0.37 19.08 4.35
CA ASP A 351 -0.85 19.90 4.58
C ASP A 351 -1.24 20.06 6.07
N LEU A 352 -0.54 19.35 6.98
CA LEU A 352 -0.71 19.40 8.44
C LEU A 352 0.49 19.99 9.22
N PHE A 353 1.60 20.35 8.57
CA PHE A 353 2.79 20.95 9.20
C PHE A 353 3.17 22.25 8.48
N HIS A 354 2.76 23.40 9.04
CA HIS A 354 3.13 24.71 8.52
C HIS A 354 4.54 25.14 8.95
N TYR A 355 5.06 24.65 10.08
CA TYR A 355 6.34 25.13 10.61
C TYR A 355 7.50 24.25 10.20
N THR A 356 8.48 24.91 9.60
CA THR A 356 9.69 24.35 9.04
C THR A 356 10.84 25.11 9.70
N ILE A 357 11.74 24.42 10.41
CA ILE A 357 12.77 25.12 11.21
C ILE A 357 14.03 25.24 10.37
N PHE A 358 14.48 26.48 10.18
CA PHE A 358 15.68 26.79 9.43
C PHE A 358 16.80 27.12 10.41
N PHE A 359 17.83 26.29 10.41
CA PHE A 359 19.05 26.61 11.12
C PHE A 359 20.01 27.24 10.10
N PRO A 360 20.30 28.55 10.17
CA PRO A 360 21.37 29.11 9.38
C PRO A 360 22.68 28.54 9.91
N MET A 361 23.42 27.97 8.99
CA MET A 361 24.76 27.48 9.23
C MET A 361 25.76 28.60 8.89
N LYS A 362 27.01 28.42 9.30
CA LYS A 362 28.10 29.30 8.86
C LYS A 362 28.08 29.40 7.31
N SER A 363 28.39 30.56 6.75
CA SER A 363 28.45 30.84 5.29
C SER A 363 27.12 30.85 4.50
N GLY A 364 25.97 31.06 5.15
CA GLY A 364 24.69 31.35 4.48
C GLY A 364 23.85 30.12 4.08
N SER A 365 24.31 28.92 4.42
CA SER A 365 23.59 27.65 4.19
C SER A 365 22.47 27.44 5.20
N ARG A 366 21.45 26.65 4.87
CA ARG A 366 20.30 26.41 5.77
C ARG A 366 20.04 24.92 5.97
N LEU A 367 19.93 24.48 7.22
CA LEU A 367 19.51 23.13 7.56
C LEU A 367 18.02 23.09 7.92
N LEU A 368 17.32 22.11 7.38
CA LEU A 368 15.90 21.86 7.55
C LEU A 368 15.66 20.48 8.18
N VAL A 369 14.94 20.44 9.28
CA VAL A 369 14.52 19.19 9.93
C VAL A 369 13.00 19.14 9.97
N TYR A 370 12.41 18.06 9.45
CA TYR A 370 10.97 17.85 9.49
C TYR A 370 10.63 16.42 9.93
N LEU A 371 9.43 16.23 10.45
CA LEU A 371 8.97 14.95 10.98
C LEU A 371 7.79 14.38 10.18
N ASN A 372 7.69 13.05 10.20
CA ASN A 372 6.53 12.32 9.69
C ASN A 372 5.64 11.79 10.83
N LYS A 373 4.33 11.64 10.57
CA LYS A 373 3.25 11.60 11.58
C LYS A 373 3.21 10.40 12.54
N ALA A 374 2.67 10.65 13.74
CA ALA A 374 2.15 9.69 14.73
C ALA A 374 0.60 9.85 14.89
N PRO A 375 -0.15 8.84 15.39
CA PRO A 375 -1.62 8.90 15.49
C PRO A 375 -2.11 9.81 16.64
N ALA A 376 -2.70 10.95 16.32
CA ALA A 376 -3.49 11.79 17.24
C ALA A 376 -4.58 12.57 16.46
N GLY A 377 -5.71 12.93 17.12
CA GLY A 377 -6.83 13.65 16.48
C GLY A 377 -7.74 14.38 17.48
N TYR A 378 -8.67 15.20 16.98
CA TYR A 378 -9.68 15.94 17.76
C TYR A 378 -11.02 15.99 16.99
N ALA A 379 -12.16 16.05 17.70
CA ALA A 379 -13.49 16.03 17.10
C ALA A 379 -13.96 17.41 16.63
N LEU A 380 -14.59 17.47 15.45
CA LEU A 380 -15.21 18.67 14.89
C LEU A 380 -16.73 18.44 14.74
N GLY A 381 -17.56 19.39 15.17
CA GLY A 381 -19.02 19.33 14.99
C GLY A 381 -19.84 20.01 16.09
N TYR A 382 -21.17 19.95 15.98
CA TYR A 382 -22.10 20.61 16.91
C TYR A 382 -21.95 20.13 18.37
N LEU A 383 -21.63 18.86 18.59
CA LEU A 383 -21.41 18.34 19.95
C LEU A 383 -20.21 19.02 20.62
N THR A 384 -19.17 19.35 19.84
CA THR A 384 -18.03 20.14 20.31
C THR A 384 -18.41 21.58 20.60
N THR A 385 -19.37 22.18 19.86
CA THR A 385 -19.86 23.54 20.16
C THR A 385 -20.72 23.62 21.43
N PHE A 386 -21.21 22.49 21.93
CA PHE A 386 -21.92 22.37 23.22
C PHE A 386 -21.01 21.89 24.36
N ASP A 387 -19.69 21.93 24.19
CA ASP A 387 -18.69 21.52 25.19
C ASP A 387 -18.83 20.06 25.69
N ILE A 388 -19.42 19.18 24.87
CA ILE A 388 -19.49 17.74 25.21
C ILE A 388 -18.07 17.15 25.11
N PRO A 389 -17.54 16.49 26.17
CA PRO A 389 -16.19 15.95 26.14
C PRO A 389 -16.03 14.91 25.03
N MET A 390 -14.91 14.95 24.32
CA MET A 390 -14.68 14.12 23.12
C MET A 390 -14.68 12.62 23.41
N GLU A 391 -14.37 12.23 24.65
CA GLU A 391 -14.40 10.83 25.10
C GLU A 391 -15.80 10.25 24.91
N TYR A 392 -16.81 11.01 25.35
CA TYR A 392 -18.21 10.66 25.19
C TYR A 392 -18.66 10.75 23.73
N GLN A 393 -18.19 11.74 22.96
CA GLN A 393 -18.50 11.82 21.53
C GLN A 393 -17.98 10.59 20.77
N GLY A 394 -16.75 10.17 21.03
CA GLY A 394 -16.14 8.97 20.46
C GLY A 394 -16.89 7.70 20.87
N LEU A 395 -17.28 7.58 22.14
CA LEU A 395 -18.09 6.47 22.63
C LEU A 395 -19.45 6.40 21.92
N VAL A 396 -20.15 7.53 21.78
CA VAL A 396 -21.45 7.59 21.10
C VAL A 396 -21.35 7.10 19.66
N VAL A 397 -20.30 7.49 18.93
CA VAL A 397 -20.06 7.01 17.56
C VAL A 397 -19.83 5.50 17.54
N LEU A 398 -18.96 4.98 18.42
CA LEU A 398 -18.66 3.56 18.50
C LEU A 398 -19.89 2.72 18.87
N LEU A 399 -20.66 3.16 19.86
CA LEU A 399 -21.91 2.51 20.26
C LEU A 399 -22.95 2.55 19.15
N SER A 400 -23.07 3.66 18.42
CA SER A 400 -24.00 3.78 17.30
C SER A 400 -23.68 2.78 16.19
N LEU A 401 -22.39 2.63 15.84
CA LEU A 401 -21.93 1.63 14.86
C LEU A 401 -22.16 0.20 15.36
N ALA A 402 -21.89 -0.07 16.64
CA ALA A 402 -22.09 -1.39 17.21
C ALA A 402 -23.58 -1.77 17.27
N TYR A 403 -24.46 -0.86 17.67
CA TYR A 403 -25.91 -1.06 17.68
C TYR A 403 -26.50 -1.21 16.28
N PHE A 404 -25.92 -0.55 15.28
CA PHE A 404 -26.28 -0.80 13.89
C PHE A 404 -26.04 -2.27 13.49
N CYS A 405 -24.87 -2.82 13.84
CA CYS A 405 -24.56 -4.24 13.64
C CYS A 405 -25.50 -5.16 14.45
N THR A 406 -25.87 -4.78 15.68
CA THR A 406 -26.86 -5.51 16.49
C THR A 406 -28.24 -5.49 15.85
N GLY A 407 -28.64 -4.36 15.25
CA GLY A 407 -29.87 -4.24 14.46
C GLY A 407 -29.87 -5.17 13.25
N ILE A 408 -28.73 -5.30 12.55
CA ILE A 408 -28.58 -6.25 11.45
C ILE A 408 -28.81 -7.69 11.93
N LEU A 409 -28.14 -8.07 13.01
CA LEU A 409 -28.26 -9.41 13.57
C LEU A 409 -29.70 -9.71 14.03
N ALA A 410 -30.38 -8.74 14.65
CA ALA A 410 -31.78 -8.85 15.06
C ALA A 410 -32.73 -9.09 13.86
N VAL A 411 -32.44 -8.52 12.69
CA VAL A 411 -33.22 -8.78 11.47
C VAL A 411 -33.05 -10.22 11.00
N PHE A 412 -31.83 -10.77 11.04
CA PHE A 412 -31.60 -12.19 10.73
C PHE A 412 -32.25 -13.11 11.76
N GLU A 413 -32.16 -12.79 13.05
CA GLU A 413 -32.84 -13.54 14.12
C GLU A 413 -34.36 -13.54 13.91
N LYS A 414 -34.96 -12.38 13.58
CA LYS A 414 -36.39 -12.29 13.31
C LYS A 414 -36.82 -13.18 12.15
N ARG A 415 -36.00 -13.29 11.10
CA ARG A 415 -36.26 -14.22 9.98
C ARG A 415 -36.11 -15.67 10.38
N PHE A 416 -35.08 -16.00 11.15
CA PHE A 416 -34.93 -17.32 11.75
C PHE A 416 -36.14 -17.70 12.61
N TYR A 417 -36.62 -16.79 13.46
CA TYR A 417 -37.79 -17.02 14.28
C TYR A 417 -39.02 -17.36 13.44
N ILE A 418 -39.35 -16.54 12.44
CA ILE A 418 -40.55 -16.74 11.60
C ILE A 418 -40.50 -18.07 10.83
N VAL A 419 -39.34 -18.45 10.29
CA VAL A 419 -39.22 -19.62 9.39
C VAL A 419 -38.93 -20.91 10.15
N CYS A 420 -38.10 -20.86 11.19
CA CYS A 420 -37.55 -22.04 11.85
C CYS A 420 -38.17 -22.27 13.23
N ALA A 421 -38.38 -21.21 14.03
CA ALA A 421 -38.63 -21.33 15.47
C ALA A 421 -40.00 -20.80 15.92
N TYR A 422 -40.92 -20.46 15.01
CA TYR A 422 -42.20 -19.85 15.34
C TYR A 422 -43.04 -20.72 16.30
N GLN A 423 -42.96 -22.05 16.13
CA GLN A 423 -43.65 -23.03 16.97
C GLN A 423 -42.86 -23.41 18.23
N ALA A 424 -41.60 -22.98 18.38
CA ALA A 424 -40.78 -23.27 19.55
C ALA A 424 -41.10 -22.30 20.68
N THR A 425 -41.81 -22.78 21.70
CA THR A 425 -42.23 -21.99 22.87
C THR A 425 -41.03 -21.40 23.62
N PHE A 426 -39.91 -22.13 23.72
CA PHE A 426 -38.67 -21.65 24.33
C PHE A 426 -38.08 -20.42 23.61
N TRP A 427 -37.93 -20.47 22.28
CA TRP A 427 -37.29 -19.37 21.54
C TRP A 427 -38.15 -18.09 21.56
N LYS A 428 -39.47 -18.23 21.71
CA LYS A 428 -40.42 -17.12 21.73
C LYS A 428 -40.16 -16.11 22.85
N TRP A 429 -39.76 -16.56 24.04
CA TRP A 429 -39.39 -15.66 25.15
C TRP A 429 -37.88 -15.40 25.19
N PHE A 430 -37.05 -16.42 24.92
CA PHE A 430 -35.60 -16.32 24.98
C PHE A 430 -35.03 -15.25 24.03
N ARG A 431 -35.64 -15.06 22.85
CA ARG A 431 -35.16 -14.06 21.88
C ARG A 431 -35.09 -12.63 22.42
N TYR A 432 -35.99 -12.26 23.34
CA TYR A 432 -35.96 -10.94 23.96
C TYR A 432 -34.78 -10.82 24.94
N ILE A 433 -34.53 -11.86 25.73
CA ILE A 433 -33.37 -11.92 26.64
C ILE A 433 -32.07 -11.91 25.83
N TRP A 434 -32.01 -12.70 24.76
CA TRP A 434 -30.86 -12.74 23.85
C TRP A 434 -30.60 -11.37 23.23
N LEU A 435 -31.63 -10.67 22.74
CA LEU A 435 -31.46 -9.35 22.13
C LEU A 435 -31.05 -8.29 23.17
N ILE A 436 -31.69 -8.26 24.34
CA ILE A 436 -31.33 -7.36 25.45
C ILE A 436 -29.89 -7.63 25.89
N GLY A 437 -29.50 -8.89 26.02
CA GLY A 437 -28.14 -9.31 26.35
C GLY A 437 -27.11 -8.77 25.36
N HIS A 438 -27.39 -8.82 24.05
CA HIS A 438 -26.50 -8.26 23.03
C HIS A 438 -26.31 -6.75 23.20
N TYR A 439 -27.40 -6.00 23.40
CA TYR A 439 -27.31 -4.56 23.64
C TYR A 439 -26.52 -4.26 24.92
N LEU A 440 -26.78 -4.97 26.02
CA LEU A 440 -26.08 -4.76 27.29
C LEU A 440 -24.58 -5.10 27.21
N VAL A 441 -24.23 -6.24 26.62
CA VAL A 441 -22.84 -6.70 26.49
C VAL A 441 -22.05 -5.74 25.60
N VAL A 442 -22.59 -5.36 24.44
CA VAL A 442 -21.95 -4.39 23.54
C VAL A 442 -21.77 -3.05 24.23
N THR A 443 -22.80 -2.57 24.94
CA THR A 443 -22.71 -1.31 25.69
C THR A 443 -21.60 -1.38 26.72
N GLY A 444 -21.54 -2.43 27.53
CA GLY A 444 -20.51 -2.60 28.55
C GLY A 444 -19.10 -2.69 27.96
N LEU A 445 -18.91 -3.49 26.92
CA LEU A 445 -17.59 -3.70 26.29
C LEU A 445 -17.04 -2.47 25.59
N TYR A 446 -17.87 -1.67 24.93
CA TYR A 446 -17.40 -0.42 24.31
C TYR A 446 -17.31 0.72 25.33
N SER A 447 -18.16 0.74 26.35
CA SER A 447 -18.04 1.72 27.44
C SER A 447 -16.78 1.49 28.29
N SER A 448 -16.27 0.25 28.38
CA SER A 448 -15.01 -0.02 29.05
C SER A 448 -13.81 0.68 28.39
N PHE A 449 -13.92 1.10 27.13
CA PHE A 449 -12.89 1.89 26.48
C PHE A 449 -12.66 3.23 27.19
N LEU A 450 -13.71 3.83 27.75
CA LEU A 450 -13.57 5.05 28.57
C LEU A 450 -12.72 4.81 29.82
N LEU A 451 -12.82 3.63 30.43
CA LEU A 451 -12.04 3.28 31.62
C LEU A 451 -10.56 3.06 31.31
N LEU A 452 -10.22 2.85 30.04
CA LEU A 452 -8.86 2.63 29.55
C LEU A 452 -8.25 3.87 28.92
N ILE A 453 -8.97 4.99 28.92
CA ILE A 453 -8.41 6.29 28.56
C ILE A 453 -7.41 6.68 29.66
N PRO A 454 -6.13 6.87 29.32
CA PRO A 454 -5.12 7.21 30.32
C PRO A 454 -5.34 8.64 30.84
N ASP A 455 -4.88 8.93 32.06
CA ASP A 455 -4.94 10.29 32.64
C ASP A 455 -4.27 11.29 31.69
N GLN A 456 -5.03 12.25 31.19
CA GLN A 456 -4.53 13.20 30.18
C GLN A 456 -3.46 14.16 30.74
N LYS A 457 -3.25 14.20 32.06
CA LYS A 457 -2.25 15.04 32.73
C LYS A 457 -0.82 14.65 32.31
N GLY A 458 -0.10 15.59 31.71
CA GLY A 458 1.27 15.36 31.20
C GLY A 458 1.35 14.47 29.95
N LEU A 459 0.27 13.77 29.60
CA LEU A 459 0.17 12.93 28.40
C LEU A 459 0.06 13.77 27.12
N LYS A 460 -0.63 14.91 27.19
CA LYS A 460 -0.60 15.92 26.11
C LYS A 460 0.82 16.42 25.86
N GLU A 461 1.58 16.73 26.91
CA GLU A 461 2.99 17.13 26.76
C GLU A 461 3.85 15.99 26.24
N LYS A 462 3.67 14.76 26.72
CA LYS A 462 4.38 13.57 26.22
C LYS A 462 4.07 13.31 24.75
N VAL A 463 2.81 13.48 24.34
CA VAL A 463 2.32 13.35 22.97
C VAL A 463 2.75 14.53 22.09
N PHE A 464 2.77 15.77 22.60
CA PHE A 464 3.30 16.93 21.89
C PHE A 464 4.83 16.92 21.79
N ARG A 465 5.52 16.28 22.74
CA ARG A 465 6.96 15.97 22.64
C ARG A 465 7.22 14.85 21.63
N THR A 466 6.24 13.99 21.38
CA THR A 466 6.25 12.94 20.35
C THR A 466 5.46 13.33 19.08
N LEU A 467 5.07 14.59 18.88
CA LEU A 467 4.43 15.07 17.65
C LEU A 467 5.23 16.26 17.10
N PRO A 468 5.27 16.46 15.78
CA PRO A 468 5.97 17.62 15.22
C PRO A 468 5.21 18.93 15.44
N CYS A 469 5.85 20.03 15.04
CA CYS A 469 5.37 21.42 15.10
C CYS A 469 4.03 21.64 14.36
N LEU A 470 2.90 21.33 15.00
CA LEU A 470 1.57 21.54 14.45
C LEU A 470 1.21 23.05 14.40
N PRO A 471 0.34 23.50 13.49
CA PRO A 471 -0.24 24.84 13.58
C PRO A 471 -0.77 25.15 14.99
N GLN A 472 -0.62 26.40 15.44
CA GLN A 472 -0.91 26.78 16.84
C GLN A 472 -2.36 26.49 17.26
N TYR A 473 -3.31 26.43 16.31
CA TYR A 473 -4.68 26.03 16.57
C TYR A 473 -4.82 24.56 17.00
N ILE A 474 -3.90 23.68 16.59
CA ILE A 474 -3.89 22.26 16.98
C ILE A 474 -3.27 22.08 18.37
N TYR A 475 -2.23 22.85 18.71
CA TYR A 475 -1.71 22.89 20.09
C TYR A 475 -2.72 23.46 21.10
N LYS A 476 -3.57 24.38 20.62
CA LYS A 476 -4.70 24.94 21.38
C LYS A 476 -5.96 24.06 21.29
N ALA A 477 -5.97 23.04 20.42
CA ALA A 477 -7.11 22.14 20.30
C ALA A 477 -7.15 21.21 21.52
N PRO A 478 -8.36 20.92 22.04
CA PRO A 478 -8.48 19.89 23.05
C PRO A 478 -8.21 18.56 22.34
N ILE A 479 -7.01 18.01 22.49
CA ILE A 479 -6.62 16.70 21.93
C ILE A 479 -6.84 15.63 22.99
N LEU A 480 -7.47 14.51 22.60
CA LEU A 480 -7.71 13.37 23.48
C LEU A 480 -6.85 12.20 23.02
N VAL A 481 -5.98 11.71 23.91
CA VAL A 481 -5.23 10.48 23.69
C VAL A 481 -6.08 9.30 24.15
N ILE A 482 -6.64 8.55 23.21
CA ILE A 482 -7.62 7.49 23.49
C ILE A 482 -6.97 6.27 24.15
N THR A 483 -5.76 5.89 23.72
CA THR A 483 -5.03 4.76 24.33
C THR A 483 -3.54 4.80 23.99
N GLU A 484 -2.68 4.44 24.96
CA GLU A 484 -1.26 4.16 24.71
C GLU A 484 -1.04 2.73 24.17
N ASN A 485 -1.96 1.80 24.46
CA ASN A 485 -1.88 0.40 24.02
C ASN A 485 -3.22 -0.05 23.42
N TYR A 486 -3.27 -0.13 22.09
CA TYR A 486 -4.47 -0.47 21.33
C TYR A 486 -4.85 -1.96 21.39
N THR A 487 -4.06 -2.83 22.04
CA THR A 487 -4.26 -4.30 22.00
C THR A 487 -5.63 -4.73 22.51
N TYR A 488 -6.08 -4.22 23.66
CA TYR A 488 -7.41 -4.56 24.20
C TYR A 488 -8.53 -4.13 23.25
N HIS A 489 -8.48 -2.88 22.80
CA HIS A 489 -9.44 -2.29 21.86
C HIS A 489 -9.54 -3.09 20.56
N PHE A 490 -8.39 -3.53 20.04
CA PHE A 490 -8.31 -4.37 18.84
C PHE A 490 -8.92 -5.75 19.06
N ILE A 491 -8.58 -6.41 20.17
CA ILE A 491 -9.13 -7.75 20.51
C ILE A 491 -10.64 -7.69 20.66
N VAL A 492 -11.18 -6.72 21.43
CA VAL A 492 -12.63 -6.55 21.62
C VAL A 492 -13.33 -6.32 20.27
N SER A 493 -12.78 -5.46 19.42
CA SER A 493 -13.33 -5.19 18.08
C SER A 493 -13.33 -6.42 17.18
N CYS A 494 -12.23 -7.19 17.17
CA CYS A 494 -12.13 -8.44 16.40
C CYS A 494 -13.11 -9.51 16.90
N LEU A 495 -13.20 -9.72 18.23
CA LEU A 495 -14.13 -10.68 18.82
C LEU A 495 -15.58 -10.31 18.52
N PHE A 496 -15.93 -9.02 18.61
CA PHE A 496 -17.26 -8.52 18.24
C PHE A 496 -17.61 -8.89 16.79
N ILE A 497 -16.73 -8.59 15.83
CA ILE A 497 -16.95 -8.90 14.41
C ILE A 497 -17.09 -10.41 14.19
N ILE A 498 -16.22 -11.22 14.82
CA ILE A 498 -16.23 -12.68 14.68
C ILE A 498 -17.55 -13.26 15.21
N ILE A 499 -17.96 -12.92 16.44
CA ILE A 499 -19.19 -13.42 17.06
C ILE A 499 -20.40 -13.10 16.18
N TYR A 500 -20.53 -11.84 15.76
CA TYR A 500 -21.68 -11.39 14.97
C TYR A 500 -21.72 -12.04 13.57
N THR A 501 -20.55 -12.27 12.96
CA THR A 501 -20.46 -12.97 11.67
C THR A 501 -20.84 -14.44 11.83
N VAL A 502 -20.36 -15.12 12.87
CA VAL A 502 -20.69 -16.52 13.16
C VAL A 502 -22.19 -16.67 13.44
N GLU A 503 -22.76 -15.85 14.30
CA GLU A 503 -24.19 -15.92 14.60
C GLU A 503 -25.06 -15.61 13.38
N GLY A 504 -24.73 -14.56 12.62
CA GLY A 504 -25.44 -14.20 11.39
C GLY A 504 -25.39 -15.30 10.34
N THR A 505 -24.25 -15.97 10.17
CA THR A 505 -24.10 -17.09 9.23
C THR A 505 -24.84 -18.33 9.69
N LEU A 506 -24.84 -18.65 10.99
CA LEU A 506 -25.61 -19.76 11.56
C LEU A 506 -27.13 -19.54 11.37
N LEU A 507 -27.65 -18.38 11.77
CA LEU A 507 -29.07 -18.04 11.62
C LEU A 507 -29.51 -18.10 10.14
N SER A 508 -28.70 -17.52 9.25
CA SER A 508 -28.95 -17.57 7.80
C SER A 508 -28.90 -19.00 7.26
N GLY A 509 -27.93 -19.80 7.71
CA GLY A 509 -27.79 -21.21 7.35
C GLY A 509 -29.03 -22.02 7.74
N PHE A 510 -29.52 -21.87 8.98
CA PHE A 510 -30.74 -22.54 9.43
C PHE A 510 -31.97 -22.14 8.60
N VAL A 511 -32.14 -20.84 8.30
CA VAL A 511 -33.24 -20.38 7.43
C VAL A 511 -33.19 -21.05 6.06
N ILE A 512 -32.01 -21.10 5.42
CA ILE A 512 -31.83 -21.73 4.09
C ILE A 512 -32.14 -23.22 4.15
N LEU A 513 -31.60 -23.93 5.15
CA LEU A 513 -31.80 -25.37 5.31
C LEU A 513 -33.27 -25.72 5.58
N THR A 514 -33.94 -24.99 6.47
CA THR A 514 -35.36 -25.21 6.77
C THR A 514 -36.25 -24.90 5.57
N THR A 515 -35.98 -23.81 4.85
CA THR A 515 -36.74 -23.45 3.64
C THR A 515 -36.59 -24.53 2.56
N LYS A 516 -35.38 -25.07 2.36
CA LYS A 516 -35.13 -26.20 1.45
C LYS A 516 -35.87 -27.46 1.89
N LYS A 517 -35.88 -27.77 3.19
CA LYS A 517 -36.61 -28.92 3.75
C LYS A 517 -38.12 -28.79 3.59
N GLN A 518 -38.70 -27.59 3.78
CA GLN A 518 -40.13 -27.34 3.59
C GLN A 518 -40.55 -27.52 2.12
N LEU A 519 -39.68 -27.16 1.17
CA LEU A 519 -39.89 -27.43 -0.25
C LEU A 519 -39.86 -28.94 -0.56
N GLN A 520 -38.84 -29.65 -0.05
CA GLN A 520 -38.69 -31.10 -0.27
C GLN A 520 -39.85 -31.91 0.32
N THR A 521 -40.35 -31.50 1.49
CA THR A 521 -41.48 -32.15 2.17
C THR A 521 -42.85 -31.72 1.64
N ARG A 522 -42.90 -30.95 0.53
CA ARG A 522 -44.13 -30.41 -0.09
C ARG A 522 -45.02 -29.58 0.86
N LYS A 523 -44.49 -29.13 1.99
CA LYS A 523 -45.17 -28.20 2.91
C LYS A 523 -45.24 -26.78 2.34
N MET A 524 -44.56 -26.52 1.23
CA MET A 524 -44.50 -25.22 0.55
C MET A 524 -44.56 -25.41 -0.97
N SER A 525 -45.28 -24.53 -1.67
CA SER A 525 -45.35 -24.51 -3.13
C SER A 525 -44.08 -23.90 -3.76
N ARG A 526 -43.80 -24.22 -5.04
CA ARG A 526 -42.66 -23.65 -5.77
C ARG A 526 -42.72 -22.12 -5.85
N ASN A 527 -43.89 -21.54 -6.04
CA ASN A 527 -44.06 -20.09 -6.12
C ASN A 527 -43.76 -19.40 -4.79
N ALA A 528 -44.23 -19.97 -3.66
CA ALA A 528 -43.94 -19.44 -2.33
C ALA A 528 -42.43 -19.53 -2.01
N PHE A 529 -41.78 -20.63 -2.40
CA PHE A 529 -40.33 -20.79 -2.27
C PHE A 529 -39.56 -19.73 -3.07
N GLN A 530 -39.94 -19.45 -4.32
CA GLN A 530 -39.29 -18.41 -5.12
C GLN A 530 -39.49 -17.02 -4.51
N LEU A 531 -40.68 -16.73 -3.97
CA LEU A 531 -40.95 -15.47 -3.27
C LEU A 531 -40.09 -15.33 -2.00
N GLN A 532 -39.98 -16.38 -1.19
CA GLN A 532 -39.13 -16.39 0.01
C GLN A 532 -37.65 -16.24 -0.35
N LYS A 533 -37.17 -16.98 -1.36
CA LYS A 533 -35.78 -16.87 -1.86
C LYS A 533 -35.48 -15.45 -2.33
N SER A 534 -36.35 -14.86 -3.15
CA SER A 534 -36.18 -13.49 -3.67
C SER A 534 -36.16 -12.47 -2.53
N THR A 535 -37.09 -12.59 -1.57
CA THR A 535 -37.15 -11.70 -0.40
C THR A 535 -35.92 -11.84 0.51
N PHE A 536 -35.39 -13.06 0.66
CA PHE A 536 -34.19 -13.30 1.46
C PHE A 536 -32.91 -12.76 0.79
N ILE A 537 -32.77 -12.92 -0.52
CA ILE A 537 -31.66 -12.32 -1.28
C ILE A 537 -31.72 -10.80 -1.23
N ALA A 538 -32.92 -10.22 -1.36
CA ALA A 538 -33.14 -8.79 -1.20
C ALA A 538 -32.67 -8.29 0.17
N LEU A 539 -33.07 -8.99 1.23
CA LEU A 539 -32.67 -8.67 2.60
C LEU A 539 -31.15 -8.81 2.80
N LEU A 540 -30.53 -9.88 2.31
CA LEU A 540 -29.08 -10.06 2.35
C LEU A 540 -28.35 -8.89 1.67
N THR A 541 -28.84 -8.47 0.51
CA THR A 541 -28.26 -7.35 -0.25
C THR A 541 -28.42 -6.03 0.50
N GLN A 542 -29.60 -5.77 1.07
CA GLN A 542 -29.87 -4.57 1.87
C GLN A 542 -28.94 -4.45 3.08
N MET A 543 -28.59 -5.57 3.72
CA MET A 543 -27.82 -5.55 4.96
C MET A 543 -26.30 -5.66 4.73
N LEU A 544 -25.86 -6.41 3.72
CA LEU A 544 -24.44 -6.65 3.47
C LEU A 544 -23.72 -5.43 2.89
N VAL A 545 -24.37 -4.66 2.01
CA VAL A 545 -23.71 -3.53 1.34
C VAL A 545 -23.39 -2.38 2.32
N PRO A 546 -24.31 -1.91 3.18
CA PRO A 546 -23.97 -0.93 4.22
C PRO A 546 -22.97 -1.47 5.24
N LEU A 547 -23.01 -2.77 5.55
CA LEU A 547 -22.04 -3.41 6.44
C LEU A 547 -20.62 -3.36 5.87
N ILE A 548 -20.44 -3.61 4.57
CA ILE A 548 -19.13 -3.49 3.89
C ILE A 548 -18.62 -2.04 3.97
N MET A 549 -19.51 -1.04 3.81
CA MET A 549 -19.15 0.37 3.91
C MET A 549 -18.70 0.80 5.31
N ILE A 550 -19.02 0.02 6.35
CA ILE A 550 -18.53 0.25 7.72
C ILE A 550 -17.25 -0.57 7.97
N ILE A 551 -17.27 -1.85 7.62
CA ILE A 551 -16.14 -2.76 7.88
C ILE A 551 -14.89 -2.31 7.11
N ALA A 552 -14.99 -1.90 5.84
CA ALA A 552 -13.83 -1.51 5.05
C ALA A 552 -13.08 -0.28 5.60
N PRO A 553 -13.76 0.81 6.01
CA PRO A 553 -13.12 1.89 6.76
C PRO A 553 -12.48 1.46 8.08
N CYS A 554 -13.16 0.62 8.87
CA CYS A 554 -12.63 0.13 10.14
C CYS A 554 -11.39 -0.75 9.95
N THR A 555 -11.38 -1.64 8.94
CA THR A 555 -10.22 -2.48 8.63
C THR A 555 -9.05 -1.65 8.11
N TYR A 556 -9.31 -0.63 7.28
CA TYR A 556 -8.28 0.34 6.91
C TYR A 556 -7.73 1.06 8.14
N GLY A 557 -8.59 1.51 9.06
CA GLY A 557 -8.18 2.15 10.31
C GLY A 557 -7.25 1.26 11.14
N TRP A 558 -7.64 0.00 11.38
CA TRP A 558 -6.80 -0.95 12.12
C TRP A 558 -5.51 -1.34 11.37
N ALA A 559 -5.59 -1.59 10.06
CA ALA A 559 -4.43 -1.91 9.24
C ALA A 559 -3.43 -0.74 9.20
N SER A 560 -3.92 0.49 9.12
CA SER A 560 -3.11 1.71 9.16
C SER A 560 -2.34 1.82 10.48
N LEU A 561 -2.98 1.41 11.58
CA LEU A 561 -2.38 1.43 12.93
C LEU A 561 -1.32 0.32 13.08
N VAL A 562 -1.65 -0.92 12.70
CA VAL A 562 -0.75 -2.08 12.83
C VAL A 562 0.44 -2.01 11.87
N ALA A 563 0.23 -1.53 10.64
CA ALA A 563 1.29 -1.37 9.66
C ALA A 563 2.12 -0.09 9.86
N HIS A 564 1.79 0.72 10.88
CA HIS A 564 2.38 2.04 11.10
C HIS A 564 2.35 2.92 9.83
N TYR A 565 1.30 2.78 9.02
CA TYR A 565 1.13 3.46 7.73
C TYR A 565 -0.06 4.41 7.82
N GLN A 566 0.20 5.73 7.76
CA GLN A 566 -0.86 6.74 7.90
C GLN A 566 -1.00 7.57 6.62
N ASN A 567 -2.20 7.61 6.07
CA ASN A 567 -2.55 8.44 4.93
C ASN A 567 -3.85 9.19 5.22
N GLN A 568 -3.76 10.50 5.44
CA GLN A 568 -4.91 11.32 5.82
C GLN A 568 -5.98 11.35 4.73
N ALA A 569 -5.58 11.36 3.45
CA ALA A 569 -6.54 11.35 2.36
C ALA A 569 -7.35 10.04 2.37
N LEU A 570 -6.68 8.90 2.52
CA LEU A 570 -7.34 7.60 2.63
C LEU A 570 -8.19 7.49 3.91
N MET A 571 -7.74 8.03 5.04
CA MET A 571 -8.54 8.08 6.27
C MET A 571 -9.78 8.96 6.09
N ASN A 572 -9.66 10.11 5.42
CA ASN A 572 -10.81 10.96 5.11
C ASN A 572 -11.78 10.25 4.17
N PHE A 573 -11.29 9.57 3.12
CA PHE A 573 -12.13 8.74 2.25
C PHE A 573 -12.82 7.60 3.02
N ALA A 574 -12.11 6.96 3.94
CA ALA A 574 -12.66 5.93 4.82
C ALA A 574 -13.78 6.50 5.71
N MET A 575 -13.58 7.67 6.32
CA MET A 575 -14.60 8.33 7.15
C MET A 575 -15.82 8.81 6.36
N ILE A 576 -15.63 9.33 5.15
CA ILE A 576 -16.74 9.70 4.25
C ILE A 576 -17.52 8.46 3.85
N THR A 577 -16.82 7.40 3.44
CA THR A 577 -17.44 6.10 3.09
C THR A 577 -18.23 5.55 4.27
N GLY A 578 -17.63 5.56 5.46
CA GLY A 578 -18.29 5.16 6.69
C GLY A 578 -19.52 6.00 6.97
N SER A 579 -19.49 7.31 6.74
CA SER A 579 -20.63 8.21 7.03
C SER A 579 -21.78 8.07 6.02
N LEU A 580 -21.50 7.68 4.77
CA LEU A 580 -22.51 7.51 3.71
C LEU A 580 -23.30 6.18 3.80
N HIS A 581 -22.94 5.27 4.70
CA HIS A 581 -23.58 3.95 4.80
C HIS A 581 -25.10 4.03 5.01
N GLY A 582 -25.59 4.98 5.81
CA GLY A 582 -27.03 5.14 6.10
C GLY A 582 -27.83 5.62 4.89
N ALA A 583 -27.27 6.58 4.13
CA ALA A 583 -27.87 7.06 2.89
C ALA A 583 -27.94 5.92 1.86
N LEU A 584 -26.84 5.17 1.68
CA LEU A 584 -26.84 4.06 0.74
C LEU A 584 -27.78 2.93 1.18
N SER A 585 -27.85 2.61 2.48
CA SER A 585 -28.80 1.63 3.03
C SER A 585 -30.24 1.94 2.62
N THR A 586 -30.63 3.22 2.70
CA THR A 586 -31.96 3.68 2.31
C THR A 586 -32.20 3.53 0.81
N VAL A 587 -31.23 3.92 -0.03
CA VAL A 587 -31.31 3.74 -1.49
C VAL A 587 -31.45 2.26 -1.86
N ILE A 588 -30.71 1.37 -1.20
CA ILE A 588 -30.78 -0.07 -1.46
C ILE A 588 -32.12 -0.64 -1.03
N MET A 589 -32.62 -0.26 0.15
CA MET A 589 -33.94 -0.68 0.62
C MET A 589 -35.04 -0.30 -0.39
N VAL A 590 -35.04 0.94 -0.87
CA VAL A 590 -35.98 1.43 -1.88
C VAL A 590 -35.83 0.70 -3.20
N THR A 591 -34.60 0.53 -3.70
CA THR A 591 -34.36 -0.02 -5.04
C THR A 591 -34.57 -1.53 -5.11
N VAL A 592 -34.28 -2.27 -4.04
CA VAL A 592 -34.31 -3.74 -4.04
C VAL A 592 -35.70 -4.28 -3.69
N HIS A 593 -36.44 -3.64 -2.77
CA HIS A 593 -37.74 -4.14 -2.33
C HIS A 593 -38.90 -3.61 -3.19
N ARG A 594 -39.63 -4.54 -3.81
CA ARG A 594 -40.78 -4.25 -4.69
C ARG A 594 -41.82 -3.33 -4.03
N SER A 595 -42.20 -3.62 -2.79
CA SER A 595 -43.22 -2.86 -2.06
C SER A 595 -42.85 -1.38 -1.87
N TYR A 596 -41.56 -1.08 -1.66
CA TYR A 596 -41.09 0.30 -1.53
C TYR A 596 -41.05 1.01 -2.89
N ARG A 597 -40.65 0.32 -3.96
CA ARG A 597 -40.70 0.88 -5.32
C ARG A 597 -42.12 1.25 -5.73
N GLU A 598 -43.09 0.36 -5.48
CA GLU A 598 -44.50 0.58 -5.81
C GLU A 598 -45.06 1.78 -5.02
N ALA A 599 -44.82 1.85 -3.71
CA ALA A 599 -45.25 2.98 -2.89
C ALA A 599 -44.68 4.33 -3.37
N ILE A 600 -43.39 4.38 -3.75
CA ILE A 600 -42.76 5.60 -4.27
C ILE A 600 -43.33 5.97 -5.65
N GLN A 601 -43.53 4.98 -6.53
CA GLN A 601 -44.17 5.21 -7.83
C GLN A 601 -45.58 5.78 -7.68
N ASP A 602 -46.35 5.33 -6.68
CA ASP A 602 -47.69 5.82 -6.41
C ASP A 602 -47.69 7.26 -5.87
N VAL A 603 -46.70 7.64 -5.05
CA VAL A 603 -46.50 9.03 -4.62
C VAL A 603 -46.20 9.94 -5.82
N PHE A 604 -45.32 9.55 -6.73
CA PHE A 604 -45.01 10.35 -7.93
C PHE A 604 -46.15 10.38 -8.95
N ARG A 605 -46.94 9.31 -9.07
CA ARG A 605 -48.15 9.29 -9.92
C ARG A 605 -49.28 10.15 -9.36
N SER A 606 -49.44 10.20 -8.03
CA SER A 606 -50.43 11.05 -7.38
C SER A 606 -50.04 12.54 -7.37
N SER A 607 -48.75 12.88 -7.32
CA SER A 607 -48.30 14.27 -7.48
C SER A 607 -48.49 14.77 -8.93
N SER A 608 -48.21 13.93 -9.93
CA SER A 608 -48.48 14.22 -11.34
C SER A 608 -49.98 14.39 -11.65
N ARG A 609 -50.87 13.70 -10.91
CA ARG A 609 -52.33 13.91 -10.99
C ARG A 609 -52.82 15.16 -10.26
N ARG A 610 -52.11 15.63 -9.23
CA ARG A 610 -52.45 16.86 -8.49
C ARG A 610 -52.10 18.13 -9.25
N GLU A 611 -51.06 18.13 -10.09
CA GLU A 611 -50.77 19.26 -11.00
C GLU A 611 -51.80 19.40 -12.13
N SER A 612 -52.57 18.36 -12.46
CA SER A 612 -53.66 18.43 -13.44
C SER A 612 -55.04 18.70 -12.84
N THR A 613 -55.14 18.90 -11.52
CA THR A 613 -56.40 19.20 -10.83
C THR A 613 -56.21 20.36 -9.85
N ASN A 614 -56.04 21.55 -10.42
CA ASN A 614 -56.42 22.79 -9.75
C ASN A 614 -57.96 22.82 -9.73
N ASP A 615 -58.60 22.17 -8.76
CA ASP A 615 -59.82 22.72 -8.17
C ASP A 615 -60.26 22.02 -6.87
N HIS A 616 -60.49 22.87 -5.87
CA HIS A 616 -61.45 22.75 -4.76
C HIS A 616 -61.45 21.51 -3.85
N ASN A 617 -61.14 21.82 -2.57
CA ASN A 617 -61.56 21.21 -1.31
C ASN A 617 -60.49 20.48 -0.47
N LYS A 618 -60.33 21.08 0.72
CA LYS A 618 -59.91 20.60 2.06
C LYS A 618 -59.65 19.08 2.18
N TYR A 619 -58.62 18.68 2.93
CA TYR A 619 -58.76 18.08 4.28
C TYR A 619 -57.40 17.74 4.90
N LEU A 620 -57.26 18.22 6.13
CA LEU A 620 -56.52 17.77 7.32
C LEU A 620 -55.69 16.47 7.20
N PHE A 621 -54.37 16.56 7.40
CA PHE A 621 -53.52 15.41 7.72
C PHE A 621 -53.58 15.12 9.22
N VAL A 622 -54.14 13.97 9.60
CA VAL A 622 -53.93 13.35 10.91
C VAL A 622 -52.76 12.38 10.79
N VAL A 623 -51.70 12.64 11.55
CA VAL A 623 -50.58 11.72 11.73
C VAL A 623 -51.03 10.64 12.71
N ILE A 624 -51.14 9.39 12.24
CA ILE A 624 -51.22 8.23 13.12
C ILE A 624 -49.89 7.49 13.00
N ASN A 625 -49.10 7.57 14.07
CA ASN A 625 -47.92 6.72 14.27
C ASN A 625 -48.35 5.27 14.47
N TYR A 626 -47.70 4.36 13.76
CA TYR A 626 -47.39 3.01 14.25
C TYR A 626 -45.94 2.68 13.96
#